data_AF-A0A7W0LYM6-F1
#
_entry.id   AF-A0A7W0LYM6-F1
#
_cell.length_a   1.000
_cell.length_b   1.000
_cell.length_c   1.000
_cell.angle_alpha   90.00
_cell.angle_beta   90.00
_cell.angle_gamma   90.00
#
_symmetry.space_group_name_H-M   'P 1'
#
loop_
_entity.id
_entity.type
_entity.pdbx_description
1 polymer ?
#
loop_
_entity_poly.entity_id
_entity_poly.type
_entity_poly.pdbx_seq_one_letter_code
_entity_poly.pdbx_strand_id
1 'polypeptide(L)' 'MGRRWTDPLPVTTVAEPKTTRGRERKSAIIEAAAALMHERGVRATGLEDVLLASGAGKSQFYHYFSSKDDLAAAVLEH' A
#
# COMPACT_ATOMS: atom_id res chain seq x y z
N MET A 1 -2.43 21.66 -0.58
CA MET A 1 -1.04 21.34 -0.22
C MET A 1 -0.91 19.82 -0.23
N GLY A 2 -0.39 19.24 -1.33
CA GLY A 2 -0.38 17.79 -1.54
C GLY A 2 0.54 17.09 -0.55
N ARG A 3 0.00 16.11 0.20
CA ARG A 3 0.79 15.27 1.11
C ARG A 3 1.89 14.59 0.30
N ARG A 4 3.12 15.09 0.53
CA ARG A 4 4.33 14.70 -0.18
C ARG A 4 4.71 13.31 0.31
N TRP A 5 4.78 12.34 -0.60
CA TRP A 5 5.39 11.04 -0.36
C TRP A 5 6.86 11.31 -0.01
N THR A 6 7.19 11.33 1.28
CA THR A 6 8.57 11.57 1.74
C THR A 6 9.34 10.27 1.66
N ASP A 7 10.36 10.27 0.80
CA ASP A 7 11.64 9.55 0.80
C ASP A 7 11.71 8.17 1.50
N PRO A 8 12.07 7.09 0.78
CA PRO A 8 12.08 5.74 1.35
C PRO A 8 13.23 5.57 2.34
N LEU A 9 12.88 5.15 3.57
CA LEU A 9 13.84 4.49 4.46
C LEU A 9 14.37 3.24 3.73
N PRO A 10 15.66 2.88 3.87
CA PRO A 10 16.19 1.64 3.34
C PRO A 10 15.55 0.46 4.08
N VAL A 11 14.37 0.04 3.64
CA VAL A 11 13.75 -1.19 4.11
C VAL A 11 14.49 -2.32 3.43
N THR A 12 15.27 -3.05 4.21
CA THR A 12 15.91 -4.29 3.78
C THR A 12 14.84 -5.17 3.14
N THR A 13 14.99 -5.47 1.85
CA THR A 13 14.18 -6.42 1.10
C THR A 13 14.03 -7.71 1.91
N VAL A 14 12.87 -7.91 2.54
CA VAL A 14 12.53 -9.19 3.15
C VAL A 14 11.40 -9.79 2.33
N ALA A 15 11.71 -10.97 1.79
CA ALA A 15 10.96 -11.82 0.88
C ALA A 15 9.43 -11.82 1.05
N GLU A 16 8.75 -12.02 -0.08
CA GLU A 16 7.30 -12.22 -0.23
C GLU A 16 6.65 -12.95 0.96
N PRO A 17 5.43 -12.54 1.39
CA PRO A 17 4.79 -13.12 2.55
C PRO A 17 4.55 -14.63 2.37
N LYS A 18 5.45 -15.44 2.96
CA LYS A 18 5.35 -16.90 2.99
C LYS A 18 4.19 -17.39 3.86
N THR A 19 3.66 -16.56 4.75
CA THR A 19 2.57 -16.93 5.68
C THR A 19 1.20 -16.50 5.14
N THR A 20 0.16 -17.29 5.43
CA THR A 20 -1.24 -16.98 5.06
C THR A 20 -1.66 -15.61 5.57
N ARG A 21 -1.32 -15.28 6.82
CA ARG A 21 -1.63 -13.99 7.46
C ARG A 21 -0.98 -12.80 6.75
N GLY A 22 0.23 -12.98 6.19
CA GLY A 22 0.91 -11.94 5.42
C GLY A 22 0.24 -11.67 4.08
N ARG A 23 -0.24 -12.72 3.40
CA ARG A 23 -1.01 -12.58 2.15
C ARG A 23 -2.36 -11.90 2.38
N GLU A 24 -3.07 -12.26 3.45
CA GLU A 24 -4.32 -11.59 3.83
C GLU A 24 -4.09 -10.10 4.13
N ARG A 25 -3.00 -9.75 4.82
CA ARG A 25 -2.62 -8.34 5.04
C ARG A 25 -2.34 -7.61 3.73
N LYS A 26 -1.56 -8.22 2.82
CA LYS A 26 -1.26 -7.64 1.51
C LYS A 26 -2.54 -7.42 0.71
N SER A 27 -3.45 -8.40 0.68
CA SER A 27 -4.76 -8.28 0.04
C SER A 27 -5.57 -7.14 0.62
N ALA A 28 -5.68 -7.04 1.95
CA ALA A 28 -6.43 -5.96 2.59
C ALA A 28 -5.90 -4.56 2.24
N ILE A 29 -4.58 -4.41 2.07
CA ILE A 29 -3.97 -3.15 1.61
C ILE A 29 -4.33 -2.86 0.14
N ILE A 30 -4.27 -3.88 -0.73
CA ILE A 30 -4.62 -3.75 -2.15
C ILE A 30 -6.10 -3.41 -2.31
N GLU A 31 -7.00 -4.12 -1.62
CA GLU A 31 -8.45 -3.88 -1.69
C GLU A 31 -8.81 -2.47 -1.20
N ALA A 32 -8.22 -2.03 -0.08
CA ALA A 32 -8.42 -0.68 0.43
C ALA A 32 -7.92 0.39 -0.56
N ALA A 33 -6.74 0.15 -1.15
CA ALA A 33 -6.18 1.02 -2.17
C ALA A 33 -7.06 1.05 -3.43
N ALA A 34 -7.52 -0.09 -3.90
CA ALA A 34 -8.40 -0.21 -5.06
C ALA A 34 -9.70 0.57 -4.86
N ALA A 35 -10.35 0.42 -3.70
CA ALA A 35 -11.56 1.16 -3.37
C ALA A 35 -11.33 2.68 -3.39
N LEU A 36 -10.26 3.16 -2.75
CA LEU A 36 -9.92 4.59 -2.74
C LEU A 36 -9.54 5.10 -4.13
N MET A 37 -8.74 4.34 -4.88
CA MET A 37 -8.33 4.70 -6.24
C MET A 37 -9.51 4.74 -7.19
N HIS A 38 -10.50 3.86 -7.02
CA HIS A 38 -11.73 3.85 -7.81
C HIS A 38 -12.61 5.06 -7.47
N GLU A 39 -12.77 5.41 -6.19
CA GLU A 39 -13.67 6.49 -5.77
C GLU A 39 -13.16 7.90 -6.12
N ARG A 40 -11.87 8.17 -5.87
CA ARG A 40 -11.29 9.52 -5.99
C ARG A 40 -10.12 9.62 -6.98
N GLY A 41 -9.72 8.50 -7.58
CA GLY A 41 -8.59 8.42 -8.50
C GLY A 41 -7.25 8.16 -7.81
N VAL A 42 -6.32 7.60 -8.57
CA VAL A 42 -4.96 7.25 -8.09
C VAL A 42 -4.25 8.49 -7.54
N ARG A 43 -4.29 9.63 -8.24
CA ARG A 43 -3.58 10.86 -7.82
C ARG A 43 -4.07 11.42 -6.48
N ALA A 44 -5.37 11.34 -6.21
CA ALA A 44 -5.97 11.83 -4.95
C ALA A 44 -5.80 10.86 -3.77
N THR A 45 -5.48 9.59 -4.04
CA THR A 45 -5.27 8.57 -3.00
C THR A 45 -3.90 8.76 -2.33
N GLY A 46 -3.89 9.03 -1.03
CA GLY A 46 -2.69 9.17 -0.22
C GLY A 46 -2.31 7.89 0.51
N LEU A 47 -1.04 7.74 0.88
CA LEU A 47 -0.57 6.61 1.70
C LEU A 47 -1.37 6.50 3.01
N GLU A 48 -1.54 7.61 3.72
CA GLU A 48 -2.28 7.62 4.99
C GLU A 48 -3.74 7.18 4.82
N ASP A 49 -4.40 7.56 3.74
CA ASP A 49 -5.77 7.13 3.44
C ASP A 49 -5.84 5.61 3.26
N VAL A 50 -4.88 5.02 2.55
CA VAL A 50 -4.80 3.56 2.37
C VAL A 50 -4.51 2.86 3.69
N LEU A 51 -3.56 3.36 4.49
CA LEU A 51 -3.22 2.79 5.80
C LEU A 51 -4.43 2.80 6.76
N LEU A 52 -5.16 3.91 6.78
CA LEU A 52 -6.38 4.07 7.57
C LEU A 52 -7.47 3.10 7.11
N ALA A 53 -7.68 2.98 5.81
CA ALA A 53 -8.71 2.09 5.24
C ALA A 53 -8.35 0.60 5.38
N SER A 54 -7.09 0.22 5.25
CA SER A 54 -6.64 -1.18 5.36
C SER A 54 -6.38 -1.63 6.80
N GLY A 55 -6.37 -0.70 7.77
CA GLY A 55 -5.95 -0.96 9.14
C GLY A 55 -4.48 -1.39 9.28
N ALA A 56 -3.66 -1.14 8.25
CA ALA A 56 -2.26 -1.50 8.25
C ALA A 56 -1.40 -0.37 8.83
N GLY A 57 -0.34 -0.73 9.55
CA GLY A 57 0.64 0.25 10.00
C GLY A 57 1.56 0.69 8.87
N LYS A 58 2.10 1.92 8.97
CA LYS A 58 3.08 2.46 8.01
C LYS A 58 4.25 1.50 7.77
N SER A 59 4.80 0.90 8.84
CA SER A 59 5.88 -0.09 8.74
C SER A 59 5.48 -1.38 8.04
N GLN A 60 4.22 -1.82 8.17
CA GLN A 60 3.71 -2.99 7.44
C GLN A 60 3.49 -2.70 5.96
N PHE A 61 3.02 -1.51 5.62
CA PHE A 61 2.90 -1.12 4.21
C PHE A 61 4.25 -1.15 3.51
N TYR A 62 5.27 -0.51 4.09
CA TYR A 62 6.62 -0.51 3.51
C TYR A 62 7.28 -1.89 3.49
N HIS A 63 6.75 -2.87 4.22
CA HIS A 63 7.18 -4.27 4.11
C HIS A 63 6.67 -4.95 2.83
N TYR A 64 5.53 -4.49 2.29
CA TYR A 64 4.91 -5.07 1.09
C TYR A 64 5.05 -4.19 -0.16
N PHE A 65 5.03 -2.86 0.01
CA PHE A 65 5.02 -1.89 -1.07
C PHE A 65 6.01 -0.77 -0.80
N SER A 66 6.96 -0.57 -1.71
CA SER A 66 7.98 0.48 -1.56
C SER A 66 7.51 1.84 -2.07
N SER A 67 6.47 1.90 -2.91
CA SER A 67 6.00 3.15 -3.52
C SER A 67 4.52 3.09 -3.89
N LYS A 68 3.98 4.27 -4.23
CA LYS A 68 2.59 4.40 -4.70
C LYS A 68 2.36 3.63 -5.98
N ASP A 69 3.32 3.72 -6.89
CA ASP A 69 3.29 3.06 -8.19
C ASP A 69 3.32 1.54 -8.03
N ASP A 70 4.07 1.03 -7.05
CA ASP A 70 4.10 -0.39 -6.70
C ASP A 70 2.75 -0.88 -6.16
N LEU A 71 2.12 -0.09 -5.28
CA LEU A 71 0.76 -0.35 -4.83
C LEU A 71 -0.26 -0.27 -5.98
N ALA A 72 -0.16 0.73 -6.85
CA ALA A 72 -1.05 0.91 -7.98
C ALA A 72 -0.90 -0.23 -9.00
N ALA A 73 0.32 -0.67 -9.28
CA ALA A 73 0.59 -1.83 -10.10
C ALA A 73 -0.03 -3.08 -9.48
N ALA A 74 0.15 -3.29 -8.17
CA ALA A 74 -0.47 -4.42 -7.49
C ALA A 74 -2.00 -4.39 -7.47
N VAL A 75 -2.62 -3.20 -7.47
CA VAL A 75 -4.07 -3.04 -7.66
C VAL A 75 -4.50 -3.38 -9.08
N LEU A 76 -3.66 -3.11 -10.09
CA LEU A 76 -3.95 -3.45 -11.49
C LEU A 76 -3.77 -4.95 -11.79
N GLU A 77 -2.87 -5.62 -11.05
CA GLU A 77 -2.62 -7.06 -11.19
C GLU A 77 -3.51 -7.94 -10.29
N HIS A 78 -4.38 -7.33 -9.48
CA HIS A 78 -5.31 -7.99 -8.56
C HIS A 78 -6.73 -8.01 -9.12
#